data_AF-A0A662RZR3-F1
#
_entry.id   AF-A0A662RZR3-F1
#
_cell.length_a   1.000
_cell.length_b   1.000
_cell.length_c   1.000
_cell.angle_alpha   90.00
_cell.angle_beta   90.00
_cell.angle_gamma   90.00
#
_symmetry.space_group_name_H-M   'P 1'
#
loop_
_entity.id
_entity.type
_entity.pdbx_description
1 polymer ?
#
loop_
_entity_poly.entity_id
_entity_poly.type
_entity_poly.pdbx_seq_one_letter_code
_entity_poly.pdbx_strand_id
1 'polypeptide(L)'
;WIKLASDIISELEIRRSVVLAFIPTPGTPLEGEDSPKIEDIVESVGIMKKSSRVSLGCMRPPWLKEKLDIKLLGIVDRIANPHPHLNIKKVNACCSIPDRLIEEFMM
;
A
#
# COMPACT_ATOMS: atom_id res chain seq x y z
N TRP A 1 -14.73 -2.08 -9.61
CA TRP A 1 -14.27 -1.04 -8.68
C TRP A 1 -12.80 -0.69 -8.87
N ILE A 2 -11.87 -1.64 -8.79
CA ILE A 2 -10.42 -1.34 -8.90
C ILE A 2 -10.03 -0.77 -10.26
N LYS A 3 -10.59 -1.31 -11.36
CA LYS A 3 -10.38 -0.76 -12.70
C LYS A 3 -10.82 0.70 -12.79
N LEU A 4 -12.02 1.02 -12.29
CA LEU A 4 -12.52 2.39 -12.21
C LEU A 4 -11.57 3.30 -11.39
N ALA A 5 -11.04 2.81 -10.26
CA ALA A 5 -10.06 3.57 -9.49
C ALA A 5 -8.78 3.83 -10.30
N SER A 6 -8.30 2.83 -11.06
CA SER A 6 -7.15 2.98 -11.96
C SER A 6 -7.42 3.98 -13.08
N ASP A 7 -8.63 3.96 -13.65
CA ASP A 7 -9.05 4.87 -14.71
C ASP A 7 -9.06 6.30 -14.18
N ILE A 8 -9.64 6.54 -13.00
CA ILE A 8 -9.64 7.85 -12.32
C ILE A 8 -8.21 8.32 -12.00
N ILE A 9 -7.35 7.43 -11.47
CA ILE A 9 -5.93 7.72 -11.20
C ILE A 9 -5.22 8.18 -12.47
N SER A 10 -5.50 7.51 -13.59
CA SER A 10 -4.90 7.84 -14.89
C SER A 10 -5.43 9.17 -15.43
N GLU A 11 -6.74 9.39 -15.38
CA GLU A 11 -7.40 10.62 -15.89
C GLU A 11 -6.95 11.87 -15.14
N LEU A 12 -6.78 11.75 -13.81
CA LEU A 12 -6.32 12.84 -12.95
C LEU A 12 -4.80 12.97 -12.86
N GLU A 13 -4.05 12.17 -13.63
CA GLU A 13 -2.58 12.15 -13.63
C GLU A 13 -1.96 11.99 -12.23
N ILE A 14 -2.59 11.17 -11.38
CA ILE A 14 -2.14 10.96 -10.01
C ILE A 14 -0.84 10.16 -10.01
N ARG A 15 0.26 10.84 -9.68
CA ARG A 15 1.62 10.26 -9.74
C ARG A 15 1.89 9.17 -8.71
N ARG A 16 1.18 9.18 -7.58
CA ARG A 16 1.34 8.20 -6.50
C ARG A 16 0.02 7.83 -5.87
N SER A 17 -0.25 6.53 -5.82
CA SER A 17 -1.39 5.94 -5.12
C SER A 17 -0.91 5.20 -3.87
N VAL A 18 -1.69 5.28 -2.80
CA VAL A 18 -1.43 4.56 -1.55
C VAL A 18 -2.52 3.51 -1.37
N VAL A 19 -2.11 2.25 -1.26
CA VAL A 19 -3.02 1.12 -1.05
C VAL A 19 -3.10 0.82 0.43
N LEU A 20 -4.32 0.85 0.96
CA LEU A 20 -4.63 0.44 2.32
C LEU A 20 -5.45 -0.85 2.24
N ALA A 21 -5.17 -1.80 3.13
CA ALA A 21 -5.97 -3.00 3.26
C ALA A 21 -6.93 -2.81 4.44
N PHE A 22 -8.21 -3.03 4.17
CA PHE A 22 -9.27 -2.88 5.16
C PHE A 22 -9.04 -3.80 6.37
N ILE A 23 -9.28 -3.26 7.57
CA ILE A 23 -9.17 -3.97 8.84
C ILE A 23 -10.55 -3.94 9.48
N PRO A 24 -11.24 -5.10 9.58
CA PRO A 24 -12.42 -5.21 10.43
C PRO A 24 -12.04 -4.83 11.85
N THR A 25 -12.66 -3.77 12.37
CA THR A 25 -12.24 -3.14 13.63
C THR A 25 -13.36 -3.29 14.65
N PRO A 26 -13.11 -3.90 15.83
CA PRO A 26 -14.13 -4.09 16.86
C PRO A 26 -14.84 -2.79 17.25
N GLY A 27 -16.17 -2.84 17.42
CA GLY A 27 -16.98 -1.68 17.76
C GLY A 27 -17.25 -0.71 16.61
N THR A 28 -16.86 -1.06 15.38
CA THR A 28 -17.26 -0.31 14.18
C THR A 28 -18.41 -1.01 13.47
N PRO A 29 -19.21 -0.29 12.64
CA PRO A 29 -20.27 -0.92 11.84
C PRO A 29 -19.79 -2.04 10.91
N LEU A 30 -18.48 -2.14 10.66
CA LEU A 30 -17.86 -3.13 9.79
C LEU A 30 -17.07 -4.19 10.58
N GLU A 31 -17.32 -4.35 11.88
CA GLU A 31 -16.59 -5.32 12.70
C GLU A 31 -16.80 -6.79 12.28
N GLY A 32 -17.95 -7.09 11.69
CA GLY A 32 -18.31 -8.44 11.22
C GLY A 32 -17.92 -8.73 9.77
N GLU A 33 -17.28 -7.78 9.09
CA GLU A 33 -16.84 -7.94 7.70
C GLU A 33 -15.51 -8.69 7.62
N ASP A 34 -15.22 -9.29 6.47
CA ASP A 34 -13.95 -9.95 6.22
C ASP A 34 -12.86 -8.94 5.81
N SER A 35 -11.62 -9.21 6.24
CA SER A 35 -10.46 -8.55 5.63
C SER A 35 -10.29 -9.02 4.17
N PRO A 36 -9.81 -8.16 3.26
CA PRO A 36 -9.57 -8.54 1.88
C PRO A 36 -8.56 -9.68 1.78
N LYS A 37 -8.74 -10.57 0.78
CA LYS A 37 -7.76 -11.63 0.52
C LYS A 37 -6.47 -11.01 0.00
N ILE A 38 -5.35 -11.66 0.31
CA ILE A 38 -4.03 -11.19 -0.12
C ILE A 38 -3.95 -11.15 -1.65
N GLU A 39 -4.55 -12.13 -2.31
CA GLU A 39 -4.57 -12.25 -3.77
C GLU A 39 -5.30 -11.06 -4.41
N ASP A 40 -6.43 -10.65 -3.84
CA ASP A 40 -7.21 -9.49 -4.32
C ASP A 40 -6.39 -8.18 -4.17
N ILE A 41 -5.64 -8.04 -3.07
CA ILE A 41 -4.76 -6.88 -2.86
C ILE A 41 -3.62 -6.86 -3.87
N VAL A 42 -2.97 -8.01 -4.11
CA VAL A 42 -1.86 -8.14 -5.07
C VAL A 42 -2.35 -7.83 -6.49
N GLU A 43 -3.51 -8.36 -6.89
CA GLU A 43 -4.14 -8.03 -8.17
C GLU A 43 -4.41 -6.53 -8.28
N SER A 44 -4.96 -5.93 -7.22
CA SER A 44 -5.27 -4.50 -7.18
C SER A 44 -4.03 -3.64 -7.36
N VAL A 45 -2.94 -3.98 -6.67
CA VAL A 45 -1.63 -3.33 -6.85
C VAL A 45 -1.16 -3.46 -8.29
N GLY A 46 -1.24 -4.65 -8.88
CA GLY A 46 -0.84 -4.90 -10.27
C GLY A 46 -1.61 -4.06 -11.29
N ILE A 47 -2.90 -3.83 -11.05
CA ILE A 47 -3.73 -2.93 -11.87
C ILE A 47 -3.26 -1.48 -11.70
N MET A 48 -3.19 -0.99 -10.46
CA MET A 48 -2.82 0.41 -10.18
C MET A 48 -1.41 0.77 -10.63
N LYS A 49 -0.46 -0.19 -10.59
CA LYS A 49 0.92 0.00 -11.06
C LYS A 49 1.03 0.40 -12.53
N LYS A 50 0.00 0.14 -13.33
CA LYS A 50 -0.06 0.57 -14.74
C LYS A 50 -0.34 2.06 -14.90
N SER A 51 -0.94 2.68 -13.89
CA SER A 51 -1.39 4.08 -13.93
C SER A 51 -0.61 5.00 -12.99
N SER A 52 0.03 4.47 -11.94
CA SER A 52 0.77 5.29 -10.97
C SER A 52 1.91 4.53 -10.26
N ARG A 53 2.73 5.29 -9.53
CA ARG A 53 3.60 4.70 -8.50
C ARG A 53 2.73 4.25 -7.33
N VAL A 54 3.01 3.07 -6.78
CA VAL A 54 2.17 2.50 -5.74
C VAL A 54 2.95 2.34 -4.45
N SER A 55 2.42 2.89 -3.36
CA SER A 55 2.92 2.66 -2.00
C SER A 55 1.95 1.72 -1.28
N LEU A 56 2.47 0.70 -0.58
CA LEU A 56 1.69 -0.03 0.42
C LEU A 56 1.64 0.81 1.69
N GLY A 57 0.46 1.30 2.06
CA GLY A 57 0.27 2.17 3.22
C GLY A 57 0.28 1.42 4.54
N CYS A 58 0.27 2.16 5.65
CA CYS A 58 0.44 1.61 7.00
C CYS A 58 -0.74 0.76 7.47
N MET A 59 -1.96 1.10 7.04
CA MET A 59 -3.17 0.37 7.39
C MET A 59 -3.25 -0.92 6.57
N ARG A 60 -3.06 -2.04 7.27
CA ARG A 60 -3.31 -3.40 6.79
C ARG A 60 -3.49 -4.34 7.99
N PRO A 61 -4.29 -5.41 7.87
CA PRO A 61 -4.52 -6.31 8.98
C PRO A 61 -3.22 -6.89 9.55
N PRO A 62 -2.99 -6.85 10.88
CA PRO A 62 -1.74 -7.31 11.48
C PRO A 62 -1.39 -8.76 11.12
N TRP A 63 -2.38 -9.64 11.05
CA TRP A 63 -2.22 -11.06 10.70
C TRP A 63 -1.86 -11.30 9.23
N LEU A 64 -2.08 -10.33 8.33
CA LEU A 64 -1.68 -10.42 6.92
C LEU A 64 -0.36 -9.70 6.64
N LYS A 65 0.10 -8.84 7.55
CA LYS A 65 1.18 -7.86 7.32
C LYS A 65 2.45 -8.50 6.75
N GLU A 66 2.99 -9.52 7.41
CA GLU A 66 4.25 -10.15 6.98
C GLU A 66 4.11 -10.76 5.58
N LYS A 67 3.08 -11.59 5.38
CA LYS A 67 2.84 -12.27 4.10
C LYS A 67 2.58 -11.28 2.96
N LEU A 68 1.83 -10.21 3.23
CA LEU A 68 1.53 -9.18 2.24
C LEU A 68 2.76 -8.35 1.90
N ASP A 69 3.55 -7.95 2.90
CA ASP A 69 4.79 -7.21 2.68
C ASP A 69 5.79 -8.02 1.85
N ILE A 70 5.95 -9.33 2.14
CA ILE A 70 6.80 -10.24 1.37
C ILE A 70 6.31 -10.36 -0.08
N LYS A 71 5.00 -10.58 -0.30
CA LYS A 71 4.45 -10.74 -1.65
C LYS A 71 4.55 -9.48 -2.50
N LEU A 72 4.47 -8.30 -1.88
CA LEU A 72 4.54 -7.02 -2.57
C LEU A 72 5.95 -6.44 -2.63
N LEU A 73 6.93 -7.08 -1.99
CA LEU A 73 8.33 -6.67 -2.06
C LEU A 73 8.82 -6.71 -3.51
N GLY A 74 9.37 -5.60 -3.99
CA GLY A 74 9.81 -5.44 -5.39
C GLY A 74 8.67 -5.17 -6.38
N ILE A 75 7.41 -5.25 -5.97
CA ILE A 75 6.24 -4.89 -6.80
C ILE A 75 5.80 -3.45 -6.53
N VAL A 76 5.68 -3.08 -5.24
CA VAL A 76 5.36 -1.70 -4.84
C VAL A 76 6.61 -0.85 -4.76
N ASP A 77 6.45 0.46 -4.97
CA ASP A 77 7.53 1.44 -4.91
C ASP A 77 8.01 1.68 -3.47
N ARG A 78 7.11 1.56 -2.50
CA ARG A 78 7.37 1.84 -1.07
C ARG A 78 6.46 0.99 -0.19
N ILE A 79 6.95 0.63 0.99
CA ILE A 79 6.18 -0.03 2.04
C ILE A 79 6.24 0.83 3.30
N ALA A 80 5.08 1.32 3.76
CA ALA A 80 4.98 2.03 5.03
C ALA A 80 5.08 1.04 6.19
N ASN A 81 5.96 1.33 7.16
CA ASN A 81 6.16 0.52 8.35
C ASN A 81 6.28 -0.98 7.98
N PRO A 82 7.31 -1.40 7.21
CA PRO A 82 7.43 -2.79 6.76
C PRO A 82 7.56 -3.75 7.95
N HIS A 83 7.24 -5.03 7.73
CA HIS A 83 7.54 -6.06 8.72
C HIS A 83 9.04 -6.03 9.09
N PRO A 84 9.41 -6.12 10.39
CA PRO A 84 10.80 -5.93 10.83
C PRO A 84 11.83 -6.86 10.19
N HIS A 85 11.39 -8.04 9.73
CA HIS A 85 12.24 -9.01 9.03
C HIS A 85 12.70 -8.55 7.63
N LEU A 86 12.04 -7.55 7.04
CA LEU A 86 12.43 -7.03 5.74
C LEU A 86 13.62 -6.07 5.88
N ASN A 87 14.77 -6.49 5.37
CA ASN A 87 15.96 -5.65 5.30
C ASN A 87 15.91 -4.73 4.07
N ILE A 88 15.14 -3.63 4.18
CA ILE A 88 14.99 -2.63 3.13
C ILE A 88 15.49 -1.26 3.60
N LYS A 89 15.91 -0.44 2.63
CA LYS A 89 16.29 0.95 2.87
C LYS A 89 15.14 1.71 3.53
N LYS A 90 15.41 2.32 4.70
CA LYS A 90 14.42 3.05 5.48
C LYS A 90 14.45 4.53 5.13
N VAL A 91 13.28 5.14 5.08
CA VAL A 91 13.08 6.58 4.95
C VAL A 91 12.20 6.98 6.13
N ASN A 92 12.66 7.90 6.97
CA ASN A 92 12.00 8.27 8.22
C ASN A 92 10.83 9.23 7.96
N ALA A 93 9.89 8.82 7.11
CA ALA A 93 8.75 9.62 6.69
C ALA A 93 7.54 8.76 6.31
N CYS A 94 6.40 9.42 6.06
CA CYS A 94 5.20 8.76 5.54
C CYS A 94 5.40 8.30 4.09
N CYS A 95 4.74 7.21 3.69
CA CYS A 95 4.80 6.69 2.33
C CYS A 95 4.22 7.63 1.24
N SER A 96 3.54 8.71 1.66
CA SER A 96 2.96 9.73 0.79
C SER A 96 3.90 10.90 0.47
N ILE A 97 5.10 10.98 1.06
CA ILE A 97 5.99 12.12 0.79
C ILE A 97 6.40 12.20 -0.70
N PRO A 98 6.52 13.39 -1.29
CA PRO A 98 7.04 13.56 -2.65
C PRO A 98 8.43 12.95 -2.83
N ASP A 99 8.72 12.44 -4.03
CA ASP A 99 10.02 11.82 -4.31
C ASP A 99 11.20 12.77 -4.12
N ARG A 100 11.01 14.04 -4.48
CA ARG A 100 12.01 15.11 -4.34
C ARG A 100 12.47 15.39 -2.91
N LEU A 101 11.72 14.91 -1.91
CA LEU A 101 12.03 15.11 -0.49
C LEU A 101 12.62 13.85 0.15
N ILE A 102 12.72 12.71 -0.55
CA ILE A 102 13.14 11.44 0.07
C ILE A 102 14.50 11.56 0.76
N GLU A 103 15.47 12.18 0.11
CA GLU A 103 16.85 12.28 0.61
C GLU A 103 16.92 13.04 1.93
N GLU A 104 16.05 14.02 2.15
CA GLU A 104 15.96 14.79 3.41
C GLU A 104 15.54 13.92 4.61
N PHE A 105 14.90 12.77 4.35
CA PHE A 105 14.42 11.83 5.38
C PHE A 105 15.23 10.52 5.43
N MET A 106 16.32 10.44 4.67
CA MET A 106 17.26 9.34 4.76
C MET A 106 18.35 9.72 5.77
N MET A 107 18.45 8.93 6.84
CA MET A 107 19.56 8.98 7.80
C MET A 107 20.42 7.74 7.63
#